data_AF-A0A6A7LU69-F1
#
_entry.id   AF-A0A6A7LU69-F1
#
_cell.length_a   1.000
_cell.length_b   1.000
_cell.length_c   1.000
_cell.angle_alpha   90.00
_cell.angle_beta   90.00
_cell.angle_gamma   90.00
#
_symmetry.space_group_name_H-M   'P 1'
#
loop_
_entity.id
_entity.type
_entity.pdbx_description
1 polymer ?
#
loop_
_entity_poly.entity_id
_entity_poly.type
_entity_poly.pdbx_seq_one_letter_code
_entity_poly.pdbx_strand_id
1 'polypeptide(L)'
;MAWARGRGGPLLADFATEQCCPVETRCGWSNAEYDRIFEAYTTTLSEPERVSQAAQLERILIEELPVIPHFFGVETTPHISGLQGPVARHAPNTSGPFLHVQDWEWR
;
A
#
# COMPACT_ATOMS: atom_id res chain seq x y z
N MET A 1 35.97 -20.16 -30.63
CA MET A 1 35.24 -20.70 -31.80
C MET A 1 33.99 -21.39 -31.29
N ALA A 2 32.77 -21.28 -31.83
CA ALA A 2 32.09 -20.45 -32.81
C ALA A 2 30.79 -21.23 -33.16
N TRP A 3 29.61 -20.61 -32.95
CA TRP A 3 28.31 -20.83 -33.66
C TRP A 3 27.55 -22.15 -33.39
N ALA A 4 26.23 -22.27 -33.14
CA ALA A 4 24.95 -21.56 -33.40
C ALA A 4 24.03 -22.35 -34.39
N ARG A 5 22.73 -22.46 -34.03
CA ARG A 5 21.48 -22.67 -34.83
C ARG A 5 20.55 -23.71 -34.17
N GLY A 6 19.23 -23.52 -34.02
CA GLY A 6 18.36 -22.40 -34.37
C GLY A 6 16.86 -22.70 -34.15
N ARG A 7 16.08 -21.61 -34.17
CA ARG A 7 14.70 -21.40 -34.65
C ARG A 7 13.53 -22.26 -34.13
N GLY A 8 12.62 -21.58 -33.42
CA GLY A 8 11.19 -21.87 -33.35
C GLY A 8 10.47 -20.81 -32.52
N GLY A 9 9.62 -19.98 -33.14
CA GLY A 9 8.60 -19.17 -32.45
C GLY A 9 7.27 -19.34 -33.19
N PRO A 10 6.18 -18.67 -32.79
CA PRO A 10 5.88 -17.96 -31.54
C PRO A 10 4.71 -18.64 -30.78
N LEU A 11 4.26 -18.03 -29.67
CA LEU A 11 2.94 -18.15 -29.00
C LEU A 11 2.91 -18.84 -27.62
N LEU A 12 2.49 -18.04 -26.63
CA LEU A 12 1.67 -18.44 -25.48
C LEU A 12 2.34 -19.17 -24.30
N ALA A 13 3.56 -18.78 -23.92
CA ALA A 13 4.12 -19.16 -22.60
C ALA A 13 4.56 -17.96 -21.74
N ASP A 14 4.74 -16.78 -22.32
CA ASP A 14 5.30 -15.62 -21.60
C ASP A 14 4.30 -14.87 -20.71
N PHE A 15 3.01 -15.23 -20.71
CA PHE A 15 2.01 -14.58 -19.83
C PHE A 15 1.84 -15.26 -18.46
N ALA A 16 2.52 -16.38 -18.20
CA ALA A 16 2.27 -17.19 -17.01
C ALA A 16 3.32 -17.06 -15.90
N THR A 17 4.26 -16.11 -15.99
CA THR A 17 5.30 -15.92 -14.96
C THR A 17 5.42 -14.50 -14.40
N GLU A 18 4.56 -13.57 -14.80
CA GLU A 18 4.49 -12.23 -14.18
C GLU A 18 3.73 -12.20 -12.84
N GLN A 19 3.17 -13.33 -12.37
CA GLN A 19 2.22 -13.33 -11.27
C GLN A 19 2.59 -14.32 -10.14
N CYS A 20 3.82 -14.25 -9.64
CA CYS A 20 4.21 -14.92 -8.38
C CYS A 20 4.90 -14.00 -7.36
N CYS A 21 5.39 -12.83 -7.80
CA CYS A 21 5.87 -11.79 -6.88
C CYS A 21 4.73 -10.80 -6.64
N PRO A 22 4.28 -10.56 -5.39
CA PRO A 22 3.37 -9.46 -5.13
C PRO A 22 4.05 -8.16 -5.58
N VAL A 23 3.28 -7.30 -6.25
CA VAL A 23 3.72 -6.07 -6.95
C VAL A 23 4.28 -5.00 -5.99
N GLU A 24 4.43 -5.33 -4.71
CA GLU A 24 4.59 -4.41 -3.58
C GLU A 24 6.06 -4.17 -3.21
N THR A 25 6.98 -5.09 -3.49
CA THR A 25 8.43 -4.89 -3.26
C THR A 25 9.12 -4.35 -4.51
N ARG A 26 8.65 -3.21 -5.04
CA ARG A 26 9.25 -2.56 -6.22
C ARG A 26 10.74 -2.19 -6.06
N CYS A 27 11.27 -2.22 -4.82
CA CYS A 27 12.65 -1.91 -4.49
C CYS A 27 13.56 -3.14 -4.27
N GLY A 28 13.04 -4.37 -4.31
CA GLY A 28 13.85 -5.59 -4.06
C GLY A 28 14.41 -5.71 -2.63
N TRP A 29 13.90 -4.92 -1.69
CA TRP A 29 14.31 -4.93 -0.29
C TRP A 29 13.67 -6.09 0.48
N SER A 30 14.43 -6.71 1.38
CA SER A 30 13.97 -7.75 2.30
C SER A 30 14.69 -7.65 3.64
N ASN A 31 13.96 -7.88 4.73
CA ASN A 31 14.51 -7.83 6.08
C ASN A 31 13.78 -8.84 6.99
N ALA A 32 14.51 -9.84 7.50
CA ALA A 32 13.94 -10.94 8.27
C ALA A 32 13.40 -10.52 9.66
N GLU A 33 13.91 -9.43 10.23
CA GLU A 33 13.39 -8.86 11.47
C GLU A 33 12.08 -8.12 11.23
N TYR A 34 12.02 -7.33 10.15
CA TYR A 34 10.80 -6.66 9.70
C TYR A 34 9.68 -7.66 9.45
N ASP A 35 9.95 -8.72 8.69
CA ASP A 35 8.96 -9.76 8.37
C ASP A 35 8.40 -10.43 9.64
N ARG A 36 9.26 -10.72 10.62
CA ARG A 36 8.85 -11.31 11.90
C ARG A 36 7.94 -10.38 12.71
N ILE A 37 8.29 -9.10 12.80
CA ILE A 37 7.49 -8.12 13.53
C ILE A 37 6.16 -7.90 12.81
N PHE A 38 6.16 -7.90 11.48
CA PHE A 38 4.95 -7.75 10.67
C PHE A 38 3.98 -8.94 10.86
N GLU A 39 4.49 -10.17 10.92
CA GLU A 39 3.67 -11.35 11.23
C GLU A 39 3.02 -11.25 12.62
N ALA A 40 3.78 -10.79 13.62
CA ALA A 40 3.23 -10.54 14.96
C ALA A 40 2.17 -9.41 14.93
N TYR A 41 2.44 -8.32 14.21
CA TYR A 41 1.53 -7.18 14.09
C TYR A 41 0.17 -7.55 13.48
N THR A 42 0.17 -8.42 12.45
CA THR A 42 -1.05 -8.84 11.76
C THR A 42 -1.90 -9.82 12.58
N THR A 43 -1.34 -10.43 13.62
CA THR A 43 -2.03 -11.41 14.49
C THR A 43 -2.33 -10.89 15.89
N THR A 44 -1.74 -9.76 16.29
CA THR A 44 -1.94 -9.15 17.61
C THR A 44 -3.28 -8.41 17.69
N LEU A 45 -4.09 -8.67 18.72
CA LEU A 45 -5.37 -7.97 18.94
C LEU A 45 -5.24 -6.75 19.87
N SER A 46 -4.24 -6.76 20.76
CA SER A 46 -3.99 -5.70 21.73
C SER A 46 -3.52 -4.43 21.03
N GLU A 47 -4.27 -3.34 21.19
CA GLU A 47 -3.93 -2.05 20.58
C GLU A 47 -2.56 -1.51 21.04
N PRO A 48 -2.23 -1.47 22.35
CA PRO A 48 -0.91 -1.00 22.79
C PRO A 48 0.25 -1.82 22.22
N GLU A 49 0.08 -3.13 22.09
CA GLU A 49 1.10 -4.02 21.53
C GLU A 49 1.27 -3.76 20.02
N ARG A 50 0.16 -3.57 19.29
CA ARG A 50 0.21 -3.20 17.87
C ARG A 50 0.89 -1.86 17.63
N VAL A 51 0.64 -0.87 18.48
CA VAL A 51 1.30 0.45 18.38
C VAL A 51 2.80 0.32 18.59
N SER A 52 3.23 -0.49 19.57
CA SER A 52 4.65 -0.77 19.82
C SER A 52 5.32 -1.47 18.63
N GLN A 53 4.66 -2.48 18.06
CA GLN A 53 5.14 -3.19 16.87
C GLN A 53 5.22 -2.25 15.66
N ALA A 54 4.24 -1.38 15.45
CA ALA A 54 4.25 -0.40 14.35
C ALA A 54 5.44 0.56 14.46
N ALA A 55 5.74 1.06 15.66
CA ALA A 55 6.90 1.91 15.90
C ALA A 55 8.23 1.18 15.60
N GLN A 56 8.31 -0.12 15.88
CA GLN A 56 9.50 -0.92 15.57
C GLN A 56 9.66 -1.13 14.05
N LEU A 57 8.57 -1.39 13.33
CA LEU A 57 8.57 -1.47 11.87
C LEU A 57 9.03 -0.15 11.25
N GLU A 58 8.49 0.97 11.71
CA GLU A 58 8.86 2.31 11.23
C GLU A 58 10.34 2.63 11.49
N ARG A 59 10.87 2.24 12.66
CA ARG A 59 12.29 2.39 12.97
C ARG A 59 13.18 1.70 11.93
N ILE A 60 12.88 0.45 11.59
CA ILE A 60 13.65 -0.31 10.58
C ILE A 60 13.58 0.40 9.22
N LEU A 61 12.41 0.90 8.83
CA LEU A 61 12.25 1.63 7.56
C LEU A 61 13.04 2.94 7.51
N ILE A 62 13.15 3.66 8.63
CA ILE A 62 13.93 4.90 8.72
C ILE A 62 15.44 4.60 8.74
N GLU A 63 15.86 3.51 9.37
CA GLU A 63 17.28 3.12 9.47
C GLU A 63 17.83 2.59 8.14
N GLU A 64 17.05 1.77 7.42
CA GLU A 64 17.50 1.16 6.17
C GLU A 64 17.10 1.94 4.90
N LEU A 65 16.16 2.89 5.01
CA LEU A 65 15.66 3.74 3.92
C LEU A 65 15.34 2.98 2.61
N PRO A 66 14.56 1.89 2.64
CA PRO A 66 14.19 1.17 1.41
C PRO A 66 13.22 1.97 0.53
N VAL A 67 12.56 2.98 1.11
CA VAL A 67 11.64 3.90 0.44
C VAL A 67 11.73 5.28 1.09
N ILE A 68 11.61 6.33 0.28
CA ILE A 68 11.56 7.72 0.75
C ILE A 68 10.18 8.29 0.40
N PRO A 69 9.30 8.54 1.39
CA PRO A 69 8.05 9.26 1.16
C PRO A 69 8.34 10.70 0.73
N HIS A 70 7.88 11.11 -0.45
CA HIS A 70 8.17 12.44 -0.98
C HIS A 70 7.17 13.50 -0.52
N PHE A 71 5.88 13.17 -0.55
CA PHE A 71 4.77 14.01 -0.10
C PHE A 71 3.51 13.16 0.11
N PHE A 72 2.58 13.68 0.90
CA PHE A 72 1.22 13.14 0.96
C PHE A 72 0.38 13.83 -0.13
N GLY A 73 -0.28 13.03 -0.98
CA GLY A 73 -1.17 13.55 -2.00
C GLY A 73 -2.38 14.24 -1.38
N VAL A 74 -2.67 15.47 -1.80
CA VAL A 74 -3.88 16.19 -1.38
C VAL A 74 -5.02 15.80 -2.30
N GLU A 75 -6.13 15.33 -1.73
CA GLU A 75 -7.37 15.06 -2.46
C GLU A 75 -8.39 16.16 -2.17
N THR A 76 -8.98 16.73 -3.21
CA THR A 76 -10.00 17.78 -3.09
C THR A 76 -11.33 17.28 -3.62
N THR A 77 -12.36 17.23 -2.77
CA THR A 77 -13.71 16.83 -3.16
C THR A 77 -14.68 18.02 -3.08
N PRO A 78 -15.08 18.60 -4.23
CA PRO A 78 -16.07 19.66 -4.23
C PRO A 78 -17.45 19.09 -3.85
N HIS A 79 -18.21 19.86 -3.06
CA HIS A 79 -19.62 19.61 -2.81
C HIS A 79 -20.39 20.93 -2.94
N ILE A 80 -21.69 20.81 -3.16
CA ILE A 80 -22.61 21.95 -3.31
C ILE A 80 -22.83 22.66 -1.97
N SER A 81 -23.02 23.98 -2.00
CA SER A 81 -23.12 24.80 -0.78
C SER A 81 -24.37 24.55 0.06
N GLY A 82 -25.45 24.00 -0.52
CA GLY A 82 -26.68 23.67 0.19
C GLY A 82 -26.65 22.32 0.91
N LEU A 83 -25.56 21.56 0.80
CA LEU A 83 -25.40 20.26 1.44
C LEU A 83 -24.69 20.44 2.79
N GLN A 84 -25.39 20.11 3.88
CA GLN A 84 -24.82 20.06 5.23
C GLN A 84 -24.55 18.62 5.66
N GLY A 85 -23.54 18.43 6.50
CA GLY A 85 -23.14 17.10 7.00
C GLY A 85 -21.89 16.45 6.36
N PRO A 86 -21.34 16.87 5.20
CA PRO A 86 -20.09 16.30 4.71
C PRO A 86 -18.94 16.47 5.72
N VAL A 87 -18.44 15.37 6.26
CA VAL A 87 -17.23 15.31 7.08
C VAL A 87 -16.12 14.71 6.24
N ALA A 88 -15.08 15.49 5.95
CA ALA A 88 -13.95 15.04 5.14
C ALA A 88 -13.25 13.85 5.79
N ARG A 89 -12.99 12.81 5.00
CA ARG A 89 -12.20 11.67 5.44
C ARG A 89 -10.72 11.96 5.17
N HIS A 90 -9.91 11.96 6.23
CA HIS A 90 -8.47 12.23 6.12
C HIS A 90 -7.60 10.96 6.01
N ALA A 91 -8.22 9.78 5.92
CA ALA A 91 -7.50 8.52 5.74
C ALA A 91 -7.08 8.35 4.27
N PRO A 92 -5.78 8.15 3.98
CA PRO A 92 -5.29 7.98 2.62
C PRO A 92 -5.91 6.73 1.96
N ASN A 93 -6.12 6.79 0.65
CA ASN A 93 -6.58 5.67 -0.20
C ASN A 93 -7.87 4.97 0.27
N THR A 94 -8.79 5.67 0.93
CA THR A 94 -10.06 5.08 1.34
C THR A 94 -11.13 5.25 0.25
N SER A 95 -11.99 4.24 0.06
CA SER A 95 -13.15 4.34 -0.82
C SER A 95 -14.14 5.39 -0.28
N GLY A 96 -14.13 6.57 -0.87
CA GLY A 96 -15.08 7.64 -0.59
C GLY A 96 -14.49 8.79 0.23
N PRO A 97 -14.69 10.05 -0.20
CA PRO A 97 -14.06 11.22 0.41
C PRO A 97 -14.70 11.69 1.72
N PHE A 98 -15.83 11.11 2.11
CA PHE A 98 -16.60 11.59 3.25
C PHE A 98 -17.00 10.47 4.23
N LEU A 99 -17.20 10.86 5.48
CA LEU A 99 -17.79 10.06 6.54
C LEU A 99 -19.28 10.42 6.70
N HIS A 100 -20.02 9.56 7.41
CA HIS A 100 -21.35 9.89 7.94
C HIS A 100 -22.40 10.31 6.89
N VAL A 101 -22.43 9.63 5.73
CA VAL A 101 -23.37 9.95 4.64
C VAL A 101 -24.84 9.92 5.09
N GLN A 102 -25.17 9.09 6.08
CA GLN A 102 -26.51 9.00 6.64
C GLN A 102 -26.97 10.26 7.38
N ASP A 103 -26.04 11.15 7.77
CA ASP A 103 -26.33 12.36 8.55
C ASP A 103 -26.48 13.61 7.66
N TRP A 104 -26.50 13.44 6.33
CA TRP A 104 -26.53 14.56 5.39
C TRP A 104 -27.94 15.12 5.18
N GLU A 105 -28.03 16.44 5.10
CA GLU A 105 -29.29 17.14 4.84
C GLU A 105 -29.12 18.31 3.87
N TRP A 106 -30.22 18.63 3.20
CA TRP A 106 -30.32 19.80 2.34
C TRP A 106 -30.84 21.01 3.12
N ARG A 107 -30.21 22.17 2.91
CA ARG A 107 -30.68 23.46 3.41
C ARG A 107 -30.70 24.53 2.34
#